data_AF-D3E4T0-F1
#
_entry.id   AF-D3E4T0-F1
#
_cell.length_a   1.000
_cell.length_b   1.000
_cell.length_c   1.000
_cell.angle_alpha   90.00
_cell.angle_beta   90.00
_cell.angle_gamma   90.00
#
_symmetry.space_group_name_H-M   'P 1'
#
loop_
_entity.id
_entity.type
_entity.pdbx_description
1 polymer ?
#
loop_
_entity_poly.entity_id
_entity_poly.type
_entity_poly.pdbx_seq_one_letter_code
_entity_poly.pdbx_strand_id
1 'polypeptide(L)' 'MLICPICGYPLDSDGRCWNCGYWVETHPLDPFQPGSGY' A
#
# COMPACT_ATOMS: atom_id res chain seq x y z
N MET A 1 -12.78 -6.47 -3.85
CA MET A 1 -11.90 -6.00 -4.93
C MET A 1 -11.37 -4.65 -4.51
N LEU A 2 -10.07 -4.56 -4.21
CA LEU A 2 -9.44 -3.30 -3.82
C LEU A 2 -9.12 -2.52 -5.09
N ILE A 3 -9.54 -1.26 -5.15
CA ILE A 3 -9.33 -0.38 -6.29
C ILE A 3 -8.36 0.72 -5.87
N CYS A 4 -7.39 1.01 -6.72
CA CYS A 4 -6.41 2.04 -6.49
C CYS A 4 -7.10 3.42 -6.46
N PRO A 5 -7.02 4.18 -5.36
CA PRO A 5 -7.68 5.47 -5.25
C PRO A 5 -7.07 6.53 -6.19
N ILE A 6 -5.85 6.30 -6.69
CA ILE A 6 -5.16 7.23 -7.59
C ILE A 6 -5.63 7.11 -9.04
N CYS A 7 -5.69 5.88 -9.58
CA CYS A 7 -5.90 5.64 -11.01
C CYS A 7 -7.09 4.74 -11.33
N GLY A 8 -7.80 4.23 -10.33
CA GLY A 8 -8.98 3.38 -10.52
C GLY A 8 -8.69 1.95 -10.97
N TYR A 9 -7.42 1.55 -11.11
CA TYR A 9 -7.05 0.16 -11.44
C TYR A 9 -7.21 -0.78 -10.25
N PRO A 10 -7.51 -2.07 -10.47
CA PRO A 10 -7.51 -3.06 -9.41
C PRO A 10 -6.11 -3.17 -8.77
N LEU A 11 -6.11 -3.29 -7.45
CA LEU A 11 -4.93 -3.60 -6.64
C LEU A 11 -4.76 -5.12 -6.54
N ASP A 12 -3.52 -5.55 -6.43
CA ASP A 12 -3.15 -6.94 -6.16
C ASP A 12 -3.46 -7.33 -4.71
N SER A 13 -3.32 -8.63 -4.43
CA SER A 13 -3.49 -9.21 -3.09
C SER A 13 -2.60 -8.54 -2.04
N ASP A 14 -1.42 -8.07 -2.44
CA ASP A 14 -0.45 -7.36 -1.59
C ASP A 14 -0.71 -5.84 -1.51
N GLY A 15 -1.84 -5.35 -2.05
CA GLY A 15 -2.19 -3.92 -2.01
C GLY A 15 -1.41 -3.04 -2.99
N ARG A 16 -0.64 -3.64 -3.90
CA ARG A 16 0.11 -2.94 -4.95
C ARG A 16 -0.77 -2.60 -6.15
N CYS A 17 -0.55 -1.42 -6.75
CA CYS A 17 -1.04 -1.08 -8.07
C CYS A 17 0.08 -1.23 -9.11
N TRP A 18 -0.05 -2.16 -10.06
CA TRP A 18 0.91 -2.27 -11.17
C TRP A 18 0.84 -1.12 -12.18
N ASN A 19 -0.28 -0.41 -12.25
CA ASN A 19 -0.47 0.65 -13.25
C ASN A 19 0.22 1.96 -12.87
N CYS A 20 0.06 2.41 -11.63
CA CYS A 20 0.63 3.69 -11.17
C CYS A 20 1.72 3.54 -10.09
N GLY A 21 1.99 2.32 -9.64
CA GLY A 21 2.99 2.06 -8.61
C GLY A 21 2.53 2.37 -7.18
N TYR A 22 1.28 2.80 -6.97
CA TYR A 22 0.72 3.03 -5.65
C TYR A 22 0.74 1.76 -4.80
N TRP A 23 1.06 1.90 -3.52
CA TRP A 23 1.00 0.83 -2.52
C TRP A 23 0.01 1.24 -1.43
N VAL A 24 -1.02 0.43 -1.23
CA VAL A 24 -1.81 0.50 -0.01
C VAL A 24 -0.96 -0.12 1.08
N GLU A 25 -0.43 0.74 1.96
CA GLU A 25 0.15 0.28 3.20
C GLU A 25 -0.98 -0.20 4.11
N THR A 26 -1.38 -1.46 3.94
CA THR A 26 -2.09 -2.17 5.00
C THR A 26 -1.07 -2.49 6.07
N HIS A 27 -0.67 -1.48 6.85
CA HIS A 27 -0.07 -1.73 8.14
C HIS A 27 -1.21 -2.18 9.06
N PRO A 28 -1.32 -3.47 9.46
CA PRO A 28 -2.06 -3.79 10.67
C PRO A 28 -1.22 -3.25 11.83
N LEU A 29 -1.27 -1.93 12.08
CA LEU A 29 -0.60 -1.23 13.19
C LEU A 29 0.47 -2.09 13.85
N ASP A 30 1.62 -2.28 13.20
CA ASP A 30 2.72 -2.91 13.91
C ASP A 30 3.27 -1.82 14.85
N PRO A 31 3.23 -1.99 16.19
CA PRO A 31 3.78 -0.99 17.09
C PRO A 31 5.32 -0.99 17.11
N PHE A 32 6.00 -1.50 16.06
CA PHE A 32 7.43 -1.72 16.06
C PHE A 32 8.07 -1.41 14.70
N GLN A 33 7.95 -0.16 14.25
CA GLN A 33 8.95 0.44 13.37
C GLN A 33 10.04 1.13 14.21
N PRO A 34 11.13 0.45 14.64
CA PRO A 34 12.34 1.13 15.07
C PRO A 34 13.07 1.63 13.83
N GLY A 35 12.87 2.89 13.47
CA GLY A 35 13.76 3.56 12.52
C GLY A 35 13.06 4.33 11.42
N SER A 36 12.53 5.50 11.77
CA SER A 36 12.57 6.66 10.87
C SER A 36 13.19 7.79 11.65
N GLY A 37 14.52 7.75 11.70
CA GLY A 37 15.37 8.64 12.46
C GLY A 37 16.81 8.53 11.97
N TYR A 38 17.03 8.72 10.68
CA TYR A 38 18.30 9.18 10.10
C TYR A 38 17.99 10.03 8.87
#